data_AF-A0A058ZVK2-F1
#
_entry.id   AF-A0A058ZVK2-F1
#
_cell.length_a   1.000
_cell.length_b   1.000
_cell.length_c   1.000
_cell.angle_alpha   90.00
_cell.angle_beta   90.00
_cell.angle_gamma   90.00
#
_symmetry.space_group_name_H-M   'P 1'
#
loop_
_entity.id
_entity.type
_entity.pdbx_description
1 polymer ?
#
loop_
_entity_poly.entity_id
_entity_poly.type
_entity_poly.pdbx_seq_one_letter_code
_entity_poly.pdbx_strand_id
1 'polypeptide(L)'
;MAISCFATARESVKYKRALPPAHFSLKIESFEVLSTLDKYDSGVFKAAGHDWRLFLYPKGNKDDNGSGYISLYLSIEDIPLNKTVDVIYKLFVHDKSRNNYLTIQG
;
A
#
# COMPACT_ATOMS: atom_id res chain seq x y z
N MET A 1 4.58 18.90 -9.23
CA MET A 1 5.73 18.81 -8.29
C MET A 1 5.58 17.49 -7.56
N ALA A 2 6.30 16.45 -7.99
CA ALA A 2 6.24 15.14 -7.36
C ALA A 2 7.31 15.11 -6.26
N ILE A 3 6.89 14.99 -5.00
CA ILE A 3 7.81 14.73 -3.90
C ILE A 3 8.13 13.23 -3.98
N SER A 4 9.27 12.92 -4.59
CA SER A 4 9.92 11.63 -4.41
C SER A 4 10.36 11.55 -2.94
N CYS A 5 9.58 10.86 -2.11
CA CYS A 5 10.10 10.39 -0.83
C CYS A 5 11.11 9.29 -1.13
N PHE A 6 12.40 9.60 -0.98
CA PHE A 6 13.44 8.60 -0.90
C PHE A 6 13.25 7.83 0.43
N ALA A 7 12.42 6.79 0.40
CA ALA A 7 12.52 5.74 1.40
C ALA A 7 13.89 5.09 1.19
N THR A 8 14.81 5.26 2.14
CA THR A 8 16.01 4.43 2.17
C THR A 8 15.54 3.00 2.29
N ALA A 9 15.77 2.19 1.25
CA ALA A 9 15.28 0.82 1.18
C ALA A 9 15.98 -0.03 2.25
N ARG A 10 15.39 -0.09 3.46
CA ARG A 10 15.57 -1.25 4.32
C ARG A 10 14.87 -2.42 3.64
N GLU A 11 15.50 -3.59 3.64
CA GLU A 11 14.86 -4.80 3.12
C GLU A 11 13.51 -5.00 3.79
N SER A 12 12.46 -5.14 2.98
CA SER A 12 11.13 -5.39 3.51
C SER A 12 11.08 -6.75 4.19
N VAL A 13 10.64 -6.81 5.44
CA VAL A 13 10.49 -8.09 6.16
C VAL A 13 9.13 -8.70 5.79
N LYS A 14 9.14 -9.95 5.33
CA LYS A 14 7.94 -10.70 4.93
C LYS A 14 7.65 -11.84 5.89
N TYR A 15 6.42 -11.95 6.38
CA TYR A 15 5.98 -13.03 7.27
C TYR A 15 4.48 -13.29 7.16
N LYS A 16 4.02 -14.43 7.67
CA LYS A 16 2.59 -14.74 7.78
C LYS A 16 2.06 -14.40 9.17
N ARG A 17 0.85 -13.87 9.24
CA ARG A 17 0.16 -13.52 10.49
C ARG A 17 -1.31 -13.86 10.41
N ALA A 18 -1.92 -14.32 11.50
CA ALA A 18 -3.36 -14.63 11.53
C ALA A 18 -4.26 -13.40 11.73
N LEU A 19 -3.78 -12.39 12.48
CA LEU A 19 -4.58 -11.22 12.83
C LEU A 19 -4.68 -10.22 11.67
N PRO A 20 -5.86 -9.57 11.49
CA PRO A 20 -6.08 -8.57 10.46
C PRO A 20 -5.29 -7.26 10.71
N PRO A 21 -5.19 -6.37 9.69
CA PRO A 21 -4.70 -5.02 9.88
C PRO A 21 -5.59 -4.21 10.84
N ALA A 22 -4.97 -3.37 11.67
CA ALA A 22 -5.68 -2.58 12.68
C ALA A 22 -6.19 -1.23 12.15
N HIS A 23 -5.49 -0.64 11.18
CA HIS A 23 -5.73 0.75 10.77
C HIS A 23 -6.70 0.88 9.60
N PHE A 24 -6.51 0.08 8.55
CA PHE A 24 -7.28 0.20 7.32
C PHE A 24 -7.35 -1.15 6.60
N SER A 25 -8.49 -1.42 5.97
CA SER A 25 -8.71 -2.59 5.11
C SER A 25 -9.37 -2.14 3.82
N LEU A 26 -8.69 -2.36 2.70
CA LEU A 26 -9.26 -2.17 1.37
C LEU A 26 -9.83 -3.50 0.87
N LYS A 27 -11.16 -3.54 0.64
CA LYS A 27 -11.82 -4.70 0.04
C LYS A 27 -12.07 -4.45 -1.44
N ILE A 28 -11.46 -5.29 -2.27
CA ILE A 28 -11.74 -5.34 -3.71
C ILE A 28 -12.87 -6.35 -3.93
N GLU A 29 -14.01 -5.87 -4.43
CA GLU A 29 -15.18 -6.73 -4.67
C GLU A 29 -15.03 -7.58 -5.94
N SER A 30 -14.45 -7.02 -7.01
CA SER A 30 -14.18 -7.73 -8.26
C SER A 30 -12.80 -7.40 -8.80
N PHE A 31 -11.96 -8.43 -8.92
CA PHE A 31 -10.65 -8.27 -9.56
C PHE A 31 -10.79 -8.06 -11.06
N GLU A 32 -11.80 -8.64 -11.71
CA GLU A 32 -12.05 -8.44 -13.15
C GLU A 32 -12.24 -6.96 -13.45
N VAL A 33 -13.16 -6.29 -12.73
CA VAL A 33 -13.38 -4.84 -12.88
C VAL A 33 -12.11 -4.07 -12.54
N LEU A 34 -11.47 -4.39 -11.42
CA LEU A 34 -10.24 -3.72 -10.99
C LEU A 34 -9.15 -3.80 -12.07
N SER A 35 -8.95 -4.98 -12.67
CA SER A 35 -7.92 -5.24 -13.66
C SER A 35 -8.10 -4.47 -14.98
N THR A 36 -9.29 -3.91 -15.23
CA THR A 36 -9.49 -3.02 -16.38
C THR A 36 -8.85 -1.65 -16.16
N LEU A 37 -8.74 -1.22 -14.90
CA LEU A 37 -8.20 0.07 -14.50
C LEU A 37 -6.67 0.08 -14.55
N ASP A 38 -6.11 1.25 -14.82
CA ASP A 38 -4.67 1.47 -14.71
C ASP A 38 -4.25 1.74 -13.25
N LYS A 39 -5.11 2.42 -12.50
CA LYS A 39 -4.91 2.75 -11.09
C LYS A 39 -6.25 2.78 -10.36
N TYR A 40 -6.25 2.28 -9.13
CA TYR A 40 -7.35 2.40 -8.17
C TYR A 40 -6.88 3.19 -6.94
N ASP A 41 -7.74 4.09 -6.47
CA ASP A 41 -7.51 4.96 -5.33
C ASP A 41 -8.42 4.51 -4.17
N SER A 42 -7.86 4.26 -2.99
CA SER A 42 -8.63 3.85 -1.81
C SER A 42 -9.50 4.95 -1.21
N GLY A 43 -9.29 6.21 -1.62
CA GLY A 43 -9.65 7.38 -0.84
C GLY A 43 -8.71 7.58 0.36
N VAL A 44 -8.90 8.72 1.04
CA VAL A 44 -8.12 9.09 2.23
C VAL A 44 -8.64 8.34 3.46
N PHE A 45 -7.74 7.83 4.29
CA PHE A 45 -8.05 7.25 5.59
C PHE A 45 -7.11 7.80 6.67
N LYS A 46 -7.62 7.89 7.90
CA LYS A 46 -6.85 8.38 9.05
C LYS A 46 -6.17 7.24 9.78
N ALA A 47 -4.87 7.36 10.02
CA ALA A 47 -4.12 6.44 10.87
C ALA A 47 -2.92 7.14 11.51
N ALA A 48 -2.60 6.80 12.77
CA ALA A 48 -1.46 7.37 13.49
C ALA A 48 -1.39 8.91 13.47
N GLY A 49 -2.55 9.59 13.44
CA GLY A 49 -2.64 11.06 13.41
C GLY A 49 -2.43 11.72 12.05
N HIS A 50 -2.32 10.93 10.97
CA HIS A 50 -2.10 11.40 9.60
C HIS A 50 -3.17 10.93 8.62
N ASP A 51 -3.32 11.68 7.54
CA ASP A 51 -4.14 11.35 6.38
C ASP A 51 -3.31 10.55 5.36
N TRP A 52 -3.70 9.29 5.15
CA TRP A 52 -3.04 8.33 4.26
C TRP A 52 -3.92 7.96 3.08
N ARG A 53 -3.29 7.45 2.03
CA ARG A 53 -3.97 6.93 0.84
C ARG A 53 -3.22 5.74 0.27
N LEU A 54 -3.95 4.74 -0.23
CA LEU A 54 -3.39 3.63 -1.00
C LEU A 54 -3.66 3.84 -2.49
N PHE A 55 -2.61 3.69 -3.30
CA PHE A 55 -2.73 3.60 -4.75
C PHE A 55 -2.40 2.18 -5.21
N LEU A 56 -3.35 1.53 -5.86
CA LEU A 56 -3.23 0.16 -6.36
C LEU A 56 -3.15 0.19 -7.89
N TYR A 57 -2.13 -0.42 -8.47
CA TYR A 57 -1.92 -0.55 -9.91
C TYR A 57 -2.06 -2.03 -10.27
N PRO A 58 -3.22 -2.45 -10.79
CA PRO A 58 -3.54 -3.87 -11.01
C PRO A 58 -2.65 -4.53 -12.07
N LYS A 59 -2.17 -3.74 -13.04
CA LYS A 59 -1.26 -4.17 -14.11
C LYS A 59 0.21 -3.83 -13.81
N GLY A 60 0.47 -3.33 -12.60
CA GLY A 60 1.77 -2.86 -12.16
C GLY A 60 2.07 -1.44 -12.61
N ASN A 61 2.98 -0.79 -11.89
CA ASN A 61 3.48 0.53 -12.26
C ASN A 61 4.73 0.39 -13.13
N LYS A 62 4.61 0.72 -14.42
CA LYS A 62 5.73 0.60 -15.39
C LYS A 62 6.90 1.52 -15.05
N ASP A 63 6.62 2.67 -14.46
CA ASP A 63 7.63 3.68 -14.14
C ASP A 63 8.51 3.28 -12.94
N ASP A 64 8.13 2.22 -12.22
CA ASP A 64 8.78 1.71 -11.02
C ASP A 64 9.06 0.20 -11.14
N ASN A 65 9.33 -0.28 -12.36
CA ASN A 65 9.64 -1.69 -12.65
C ASN A 65 8.59 -2.70 -12.16
N GLY A 66 7.33 -2.28 -11.98
CA GLY A 66 6.23 -3.11 -11.51
C GLY A 66 5.58 -3.99 -12.58
N SER A 67 6.03 -3.92 -13.84
CA SER A 67 5.48 -4.70 -14.95
C SER A 67 5.43 -6.21 -14.63
N GLY A 68 4.27 -6.83 -14.83
CA GLY A 68 4.06 -8.25 -14.53
C GLY A 68 3.64 -8.54 -13.08
N TYR A 69 3.52 -7.52 -12.24
CA TYR A 69 3.06 -7.61 -10.85
C TYR A 69 1.88 -6.67 -10.61
N ILE A 70 1.20 -6.87 -9.47
CA ILE A 70 0.33 -5.85 -8.89
C ILE A 70 1.21 -4.96 -8.02
N SER A 71 1.17 -3.64 -8.24
CA SER A 71 1.90 -2.67 -7.42
C SER A 71 0.97 -1.95 -6.45
N LEU A 72 1.40 -1.79 -5.20
CA LEU A 72 0.64 -1.10 -4.15
C LEU A 72 1.54 -0.06 -3.49
N TYR A 73 1.05 1.17 -3.39
CA TYR A 73 1.77 2.30 -2.82
C TYR A 73 1.01 2.90 -1.65
N LEU A 74 1.76 3.29 -0.61
CA LEU A 74 1.25 4.07 0.52
C LEU A 74 1.71 5.52 0.34
N SER A 75 0.75 6.44 0.38
CA SER A 75 0.99 7.89 0.32
C SER A 75 0.45 8.57 1.56
N ILE A 76 1.08 9.67 1.94
CA ILE A 76 0.68 10.54 3.03
C ILE A 76 0.35 11.92 2.45
N GLU A 77 -0.81 12.45 2.80
CA GLU A 77 -1.41 13.60 2.12
C GLU A 77 -1.20 14.92 2.89
N ASP A 78 -0.96 14.84 4.20
CA ASP A 78 -1.02 15.99 5.10
C ASP A 78 0.35 16.45 5.64
N ILE A 79 1.46 16.05 5.01
CA ILE A 79 2.80 16.52 5.41
C ILE A 79 3.05 17.94 4.90
N PRO A 80 3.34 18.91 5.78
CA PRO A 80 3.77 20.26 5.37
C PRO A 80 5.06 20.23 4.55
N LEU A 81 5.19 21.16 3.61
CA LEU A 81 6.42 21.36 2.85
C LEU A 81 7.62 21.50 3.81
N ASN A 82 8.69 20.73 3.57
CA ASN A 82 9.92 20.64 4.38
C ASN A 82 9.83 19.85 5.70
N LYS A 83 8.81 19.01 5.88
CA LYS A 83 8.81 17.99 6.94
C LYS A 83 9.04 16.60 6.36
N THR A 84 9.70 15.76 7.14
CA THR A 84 9.85 14.33 6.89
C THR A 84 9.18 13.59 8.02
N VAL A 85 8.49 12.49 7.71
CA VAL A 85 7.90 11.59 8.70
C VAL A 85 8.57 10.25 8.52
N ASP A 86 9.17 9.74 9.59
CA ASP A 86 9.66 8.37 9.64
C ASP A 86 8.49 7.43 9.94
N VAL A 87 8.32 6.43 9.10
CA VAL A 87 7.14 5.55 9.15
C VAL A 87 7.61 4.10 9.19
N ILE A 88 7.09 3.36 10.17
CA ILE A 88 7.10 1.89 10.13
C ILE A 88 5.71 1.47 9.70
N TYR A 89 5.60 0.84 8.54
CA TYR A 89 4.31 0.43 7.99
C TYR A 89 4.26 -1.07 7.77
N LYS A 90 3.03 -1.61 7.77
CA LYS A 90 2.76 -3.01 7.46
C LYS A 90 1.67 -3.07 6.42
N LEU A 91 1.99 -3.61 5.24
CA LEU A 91 1.03 -3.93 4.20
C LEU A 91 0.63 -5.39 4.31
N PHE A 92 -0.65 -5.66 4.07
CA PHE A 92 -1.23 -6.99 4.24
C PHE A 92 -1.93 -7.43 2.96
N VAL A 93 -1.68 -8.68 2.56
CA VAL A 93 -2.47 -9.38 1.54
C VAL A 93 -3.18 -10.54 2.22
N HIS A 94 -4.51 -10.54 2.19
CA HIS A 94 -5.32 -11.58 2.79
C HIS A 94 -5.34 -12.84 1.91
N ASP A 95 -4.70 -13.91 2.37
CA ASP A 95 -4.82 -15.26 1.81
C ASP A 95 -6.10 -15.91 2.36
N LYS A 96 -7.21 -15.70 1.66
CA LYS A 96 -8.52 -16.25 2.03
C LYS A 96 -8.52 -17.78 2.15
N SER A 97 -7.67 -18.47 1.39
CA SER A 97 -7.62 -19.94 1.40
C SER A 97 -7.05 -20.48 2.71
N ARG A 98 -6.12 -19.75 3.32
CA ARG A 98 -5.48 -20.12 4.59
C ARG A 98 -5.96 -19.30 5.79
N ASN A 99 -6.91 -18.40 5.55
CA ASN A 99 -7.43 -17.45 6.55
C ASN A 99 -6.31 -16.74 7.33
N ASN A 100 -5.30 -16.26 6.60
CA ASN A 100 -4.17 -15.53 7.18
C ASN A 100 -3.68 -14.43 6.23
N TYR A 101 -2.71 -13.66 6.69
CA TYR A 101 -2.20 -12.51 5.98
C TYR A 101 -0.72 -12.67 5.68
N LEU A 102 -0.34 -12.52 4.41
CA LEU A 102 1.02 -12.16 4.06
C LEU A 102 1.24 -10.71 4.50
N THR A 103 2.18 -10.50 5.40
CA THR A 103 2.55 -9.19 5.93
C THR A 103 3.90 -8.78 5.37
N ILE A 104 3.98 -7.57 4.85
CA ILE A 104 5.20 -6.92 4.36
C ILE A 104 5.42 -5.70 5.23
N GLN A 105 6.53 -5.66 5.95
CA GLN A 105 6.89 -4.55 6.83
C GLN A 105 8.05 -3.77 6.24
N GLY A 106 7.90 -2.45 6.17
CA GLY A 106 8.91 -1.48 5.76
C GLY A 106 9.18 -0.46 6.86
#